data_AF-A0A1A9I2A0-F1
#
_entry.id   AF-A0A1A9I2A0-F1
#
_cell.length_a   1.000
_cell.length_b   1.000
_cell.length_c   1.000
_cell.angle_alpha   90.00
_cell.angle_beta   90.00
_cell.angle_gamma   90.00
#
_symmetry.space_group_name_H-M   'P 1'
#
loop_
_entity.id
_entity.type
_entity.pdbx_description
1 polymer ?
#
loop_
_entity_poly.entity_id
_entity_poly.type
_entity_poly.pdbx_seq_one_letter_code
_entity_poly.pdbx_strand_id
1 'polypeptide(L)'
;MKKEYQSDGSYYVKQSAEWLVALNELKVENILLKNRLSETISGQVDLKFIEQAECFQQRFVEKDQVIDLLRHEISILLQKVSDRGKITNSGKFQCAVLERDIHRLVYEFQQMKISFISLLSRIKDV
;
A
#
# COMPACT_ATOMS: atom_id res chain seq x y z
N MET A 1 -10.79 31.64 -30.45
CA MET A 1 -10.59 31.74 -28.98
C MET A 1 -9.92 30.47 -28.48
N LYS A 2 -8.64 30.53 -28.13
CA LYS A 2 -7.93 29.41 -27.49
C LYS A 2 -8.43 29.34 -26.04
N LYS A 3 -9.15 28.28 -25.67
CA LYS A 3 -9.44 28.00 -24.27
C LYS A 3 -8.14 27.51 -23.63
N GLU A 4 -7.50 28.38 -22.86
CA GLU A 4 -6.45 27.99 -21.94
C GLU A 4 -7.06 27.09 -20.85
N TYR A 5 -6.93 25.77 -21.02
CA TYR A 5 -7.18 24.81 -19.95
C TYR A 5 -6.00 24.84 -18.98
N GLN A 6 -5.92 25.87 -18.16
CA GLN A 6 -5.12 25.86 -16.94
C GLN A 6 -5.91 25.12 -15.84
N SER A 7 -5.97 23.79 -15.92
CA SER A 7 -6.34 22.94 -14.78
C SER A 7 -5.97 21.49 -15.09
N ASP A 8 -4.68 21.15 -15.00
CA ASP A 8 -4.24 19.77 -15.26
C ASP A 8 -3.31 19.28 -14.14
N GLY A 9 -2.27 20.06 -13.76
CA GLY A 9 -1.32 19.64 -12.71
C GLY A 9 -1.91 19.54 -11.29
N SER A 10 -2.80 20.46 -10.91
CA SER A 10 -3.34 20.55 -9.54
C SER A 10 -4.16 19.31 -9.14
N TYR A 11 -4.94 18.75 -10.08
CA TYR A 11 -5.69 17.52 -9.85
C TYR A 11 -4.77 16.34 -9.52
N TYR A 12 -3.73 16.10 -10.33
CA TYR A 12 -2.82 14.99 -10.11
C TYR A 12 -1.98 15.16 -8.83
N VAL A 13 -1.65 16.39 -8.45
CA VAL A 13 -0.96 16.67 -7.18
C VAL A 13 -1.86 16.30 -6.00
N LYS A 14 -3.13 16.73 -6.02
CA LYS A 14 -4.10 16.38 -4.98
C LYS A 14 -4.30 14.87 -4.89
N GLN A 15 -4.56 14.21 -6.02
CA GLN A 15 -4.74 12.76 -6.08
C GLN A 15 -3.52 12.00 -5.55
N SER A 16 -2.31 12.43 -5.93
CA SER A 16 -1.06 11.85 -5.44
C SER A 16 -0.89 12.01 -3.92
N ALA A 17 -1.32 13.13 -3.35
CA ALA A 17 -1.30 13.35 -1.91
C ALA A 17 -2.26 12.40 -1.18
N GLU A 18 -3.47 12.22 -1.69
CA GLU A 18 -4.46 11.26 -1.15
C GLU A 18 -3.90 9.82 -1.17
N TRP A 19 -3.23 9.44 -2.26
CA TRP A 19 -2.54 8.15 -2.36
C TRP A 19 -1.41 7.99 -1.34
N LEU A 20 -0.59 9.02 -1.11
CA LEU A 20 0.47 8.96 -0.11
C LEU A 20 -0.09 8.79 1.32
N VAL A 21 -1.25 9.39 1.61
CA VAL A 21 -1.97 9.19 2.87
C VAL A 21 -2.43 7.74 2.99
N ALA A 22 -3.13 7.21 1.98
CA ALA A 22 -3.59 5.82 1.98
C ALA A 22 -2.43 4.82 2.13
N LEU A 23 -1.31 5.02 1.44
CA LEU A 23 -0.12 4.19 1.57
C LEU A 23 0.51 4.28 2.97
N ASN A 24 0.44 5.44 3.62
CA ASN A 24 0.92 5.59 5.00
C ASN A 24 0.02 4.85 5.99
N GLU A 25 -1.30 4.93 5.81
CA GLU A 25 -2.26 4.18 6.62
C GLU A 25 -2.04 2.67 6.49
N LEU A 26 -1.87 2.17 5.26
CA LEU A 26 -1.53 0.76 5.01
C LEU A 26 -0.21 0.36 5.68
N LYS A 27 0.81 1.22 5.66
CA LYS A 27 2.11 0.94 6.31
C LYS A 27 1.97 0.81 7.82
N VAL A 28 1.27 1.76 8.45
CA VAL A 28 0.99 1.72 9.88
C VAL A 28 0.20 0.47 10.24
N GLU A 29 -0.82 0.15 9.46
CA GLU A 29 -1.61 -1.06 9.68
C GLU A 29 -0.77 -2.34 9.53
N ASN A 30 0.10 -2.42 8.53
CA ASN A 30 1.00 -3.55 8.33
C ASN A 30 1.95 -3.75 9.53
N ILE A 31 2.45 -2.64 10.09
CA ILE A 31 3.27 -2.67 11.32
C ILE A 31 2.47 -3.26 12.49
N LEU A 32 1.22 -2.83 12.68
CA LEU A 32 0.37 -3.36 13.74
C LEU A 32 0.10 -4.86 13.57
N LEU A 33 -0.15 -5.32 12.35
CA LEU A 33 -0.36 -6.74 12.07
C LEU A 33 0.90 -7.58 12.34
N LYS A 34 2.08 -7.09 11.95
CA LYS A 34 3.37 -7.72 12.27
C LYS A 34 3.61 -7.82 13.77
N ASN A 35 3.38 -6.73 14.51
CA ASN A 35 3.54 -6.74 15.97
C ASN A 35 2.63 -7.78 16.62
N ARG A 36 1.36 -7.83 16.19
CA ARG A 36 0.41 -8.81 16.66
C ARG A 36 0.81 -10.25 16.32
N LEU A 37 1.39 -10.47 15.14
CA LEU A 37 1.92 -11.77 14.77
C LEU A 37 3.08 -12.17 15.69
N SER A 38 4.04 -11.28 15.93
CA SER A 38 5.18 -11.54 16.83
C SER A 38 4.75 -11.87 18.27
N GLU A 39 3.78 -11.12 18.80
CA GLU A 39 3.18 -11.40 20.11
C GLU A 39 2.53 -12.79 20.16
N THR A 40 1.83 -13.17 19.09
CA THR A 40 1.15 -14.47 19.01
C THR A 40 2.15 -15.62 18.90
N ILE A 41 3.22 -15.49 18.09
CA ILE A 41 4.24 -16.53 17.92
C ILE A 41 4.96 -16.86 19.23
N SER A 42 5.20 -15.85 20.08
CA SER A 42 6.00 -16.00 21.31
C SER A 42 5.43 -17.02 22.32
N GLY A 43 4.17 -17.44 22.16
CA GLY A 43 3.52 -18.45 23.02
C GLY A 43 3.12 -19.74 22.31
N GLN A 44 3.48 -19.94 21.04
CA GLN A 44 2.98 -21.04 20.21
C GLN A 44 4.06 -22.08 19.91
N VAL A 45 3.72 -23.37 20.08
CA VAL A 45 4.60 -24.52 19.79
C VAL A 45 4.07 -25.42 18.67
N ASP A 46 2.89 -25.12 18.12
CA ASP A 46 2.33 -25.86 16.99
C ASP A 46 3.07 -25.50 15.70
N LEU A 47 3.76 -26.49 15.13
CA LEU A 47 4.50 -26.37 13.87
C LEU A 47 3.61 -25.84 12.74
N LYS A 48 2.35 -26.29 12.66
CA LYS A 48 1.43 -25.86 11.60
C LYS A 48 1.09 -24.39 11.72
N PHE A 49 0.99 -23.88 12.94
CA PHE A 49 0.80 -22.46 13.17
C PHE A 49 2.06 -21.67 12.78
N ILE A 50 3.25 -22.14 13.16
CA ILE A 50 4.52 -21.50 12.83
C ILE A 50 4.69 -21.37 11.31
N GLU A 51 4.43 -22.43 10.54
CA GLU A 51 4.50 -22.37 9.07
C GLU A 51 3.54 -21.32 8.47
N GLN A 52 2.32 -21.22 9.01
CA GLN A 52 1.35 -20.22 8.57
C GLN A 52 1.77 -18.80 8.97
N ALA A 53 2.36 -18.65 10.16
CA ALA A 53 2.90 -17.40 10.64
C ALA A 53 4.05 -16.90 9.75
N GLU A 54 4.98 -17.78 9.37
CA GLU A 54 6.06 -17.47 8.42
C GLU A 54 5.51 -17.01 7.06
N CYS A 55 4.48 -17.69 6.55
CA CYS A 55 3.80 -17.27 5.33
C CYS A 55 3.22 -15.84 5.45
N PHE A 56 2.61 -15.49 6.59
CA PHE A 56 2.13 -14.13 6.82
C PHE A 56 3.25 -13.12 6.98
N GLN A 57 4.34 -13.47 7.67
CA GLN A 57 5.51 -12.61 7.81
C GLN A 57 6.09 -12.24 6.44
N GLN A 58 6.24 -13.22 5.55
CA GLN A 58 6.70 -13.00 4.18
C GLN A 58 5.76 -12.05 3.42
N ARG A 59 4.44 -12.28 3.50
CA ARG A 59 3.45 -11.39 2.85
C ARG A 59 3.48 -9.97 3.40
N PHE A 60 3.70 -9.78 4.71
CA PHE A 60 3.83 -8.45 5.29
C PHE A 60 5.07 -7.73 4.77
N VAL A 61 6.21 -8.42 4.65
CA VAL A 61 7.45 -7.87 4.06
C VAL A 61 7.22 -7.46 2.60
N GLU A 62 6.56 -8.31 1.80
CA GLU A 62 6.21 -7.99 0.42
C GLU A 62 5.33 -6.73 0.33
N LYS A 63 4.35 -6.58 1.24
CA LYS A 63 3.49 -5.39 1.26
C LYS A 63 4.26 -4.12 1.62
N ASP A 64 5.21 -4.18 2.56
CA ASP A 64 6.08 -3.03 2.85
C ASP A 64 6.90 -2.62 1.63
N GLN A 65 7.47 -3.58 0.92
CA GLN A 65 8.26 -3.33 -0.29
C GLN A 65 7.42 -2.66 -1.39
N VAL A 66 6.21 -3.18 -1.65
CA VAL A 66 5.31 -2.58 -2.65
C VAL A 66 4.86 -1.17 -2.23
N ILE A 67 4.57 -0.96 -0.95
CA ILE A 67 4.23 0.37 -0.42
C ILE A 67 5.38 1.36 -0.66
N ASP A 68 6.60 0.98 -0.32
CA ASP A 68 7.76 1.86 -0.46
C ASP A 68 8.08 2.17 -1.93
N LEU A 69 7.93 1.19 -2.83
CA LEU A 69 8.04 1.39 -4.28
C LEU A 69 6.99 2.38 -4.80
N LEU A 70 5.72 2.19 -4.48
CA LEU A 70 4.65 3.09 -4.93
C LEU A 70 4.83 4.52 -4.39
N ARG A 71 5.25 4.66 -3.13
CA ARG A 71 5.58 5.99 -2.55
C ARG A 71 6.70 6.67 -3.32
N HIS A 72 7.74 5.92 -3.70
CA HIS A 72 8.84 6.44 -4.49
C HIS A 72 8.38 6.89 -5.88
N GLU A 73 7.58 6.09 -6.57
CA GLU A 73 7.05 6.42 -7.90
C GLU A 73 6.13 7.65 -7.87
N ILE A 74 5.26 7.77 -6.87
CA ILE A 74 4.42 8.96 -6.65
C ILE A 74 5.29 10.19 -6.41
N SER A 75 6.35 10.07 -5.61
CA SER A 75 7.27 11.18 -5.33
C SER A 75 7.98 11.67 -6.59
N ILE A 76 8.43 10.74 -7.46
CA ILE A 76 9.00 11.07 -8.77
C ILE A 76 7.97 11.80 -9.65
N LEU A 77 6.72 11.33 -9.67
CA LEU A 77 5.65 11.94 -10.44
C LEU A 77 5.39 13.38 -9.95
N LEU A 78 5.26 13.59 -8.64
CA LEU A 78 5.07 14.90 -8.04
C LEU A 78 6.22 15.86 -8.36
N GLN A 79 7.47 15.38 -8.27
CA GLN A 79 8.64 16.17 -8.62
C GLN A 79 8.59 16.61 -10.10
N LYS A 80 8.27 15.70 -11.02
CA LYS A 80 8.12 16.02 -12.45
C LYS A 80 7.04 17.08 -12.72
N VAL A 81 5.94 17.03 -11.98
CA VAL A 81 4.85 18.02 -12.09
C VAL A 81 5.31 19.37 -11.52
N SER A 82 6.02 19.37 -10.39
CA SER A 82 6.56 20.58 -9.77
C SER A 82 7.59 21.28 -10.66
N ASP A 83 8.52 20.52 -11.25
CA ASP A 83 9.60 21.07 -12.08
C ASP A 83 9.08 21.69 -13.38
N ARG A 84 8.03 21.11 -13.96
CA ARG A 84 7.49 21.53 -15.27
C ARG A 84 6.27 22.45 -15.17
N GLY A 85 5.66 22.57 -13.99
CA GLY A 85 4.39 23.29 -13.76
C GLY A 85 3.17 22.68 -14.47
N LYS A 86 3.33 21.56 -15.19
CA LYS A 86 2.28 20.85 -15.91
C LYS A 86 2.60 19.37 -16.04
N ILE A 87 1.54 18.54 -16.08
CA ILE A 87 1.69 17.12 -16.35
C ILE A 87 1.86 16.87 -17.85
N THR A 88 2.66 15.87 -18.22
CA THR A 88 2.80 15.40 -19.60
C THR A 88 1.85 14.24 -19.86
N ASN A 89 1.58 13.89 -21.13
CA ASN A 89 0.80 12.70 -21.46
C ASN A 89 1.40 11.42 -20.86
N SER A 90 2.73 11.31 -20.84
CA SER A 90 3.44 10.23 -20.16
C SER A 90 3.18 10.24 -18.64
N GLY A 91 3.18 11.42 -18.01
CA GLY A 91 2.81 11.57 -16.60
C GLY A 91 1.37 11.15 -16.32
N LYS A 92 0.41 11.50 -17.20
CA LYS A 92 -0.99 11.06 -17.06
C LYS A 92 -1.13 9.54 -17.13
N PHE A 93 -0.41 8.90 -18.05
CA PHE A 93 -0.36 7.45 -18.14
C PHE A 93 0.25 6.83 -16.87
N GLN A 94 1.33 7.41 -16.34
CA GLN A 94 1.93 6.99 -15.07
C GLN A 94 0.93 7.11 -13.90
N CYS A 95 0.15 8.19 -13.83
CA CYS A 95 -0.91 8.33 -12.84
C CYS A 95 -1.95 7.21 -12.92
N ALA A 96 -2.43 6.88 -14.13
CA ALA A 96 -3.43 5.83 -14.31
C ALA A 96 -2.91 4.44 -13.92
N VAL A 97 -1.62 4.17 -14.17
CA VAL A 97 -0.96 2.95 -13.71
C VAL A 97 -0.87 2.92 -12.19
N LEU A 98 -0.40 4.01 -11.56
CA LEU A 98 -0.31 4.13 -10.11
C LEU A 98 -1.68 3.95 -9.43
N GLU A 99 -2.74 4.54 -9.98
CA GLU A 99 -4.10 4.40 -9.47
C GLU A 99 -4.52 2.92 -9.41
N ARG A 100 -4.34 2.20 -10.51
CA ARG A 100 -4.66 0.78 -10.59
C ARG A 100 -3.83 -0.03 -9.60
N ASP A 101 -2.54 0.24 -9.51
CA ASP A 101 -1.62 -0.53 -8.68
C ASP A 101 -1.86 -0.29 -7.18
N ILE A 102 -2.27 0.93 -6.80
CA ILE A 102 -2.72 1.26 -5.44
C ILE A 102 -4.03 0.56 -5.12
N HIS A 103 -5.03 0.62 -6.00
CA HIS A 103 -6.30 -0.09 -5.77
C HIS A 103 -6.09 -1.59 -5.61
N ARG A 104 -5.20 -2.17 -6.43
CA ARG A 104 -4.80 -3.57 -6.31
C ARG A 104 -4.13 -3.85 -4.96
N LEU A 105 -3.17 -3.02 -4.55
CA LEU A 105 -2.50 -3.16 -3.26
C LEU A 105 -3.50 -3.12 -2.10
N VAL A 106 -4.42 -2.13 -2.09
CA VAL A 106 -5.46 -2.01 -1.07
C VAL A 106 -6.30 -3.28 -1.00
N TYR A 107 -6.77 -3.78 -2.15
CA TYR A 107 -7.55 -5.01 -2.20
C TYR A 107 -6.78 -6.21 -1.65
N GLU A 108 -5.56 -6.44 -2.12
CA GLU A 108 -4.71 -7.55 -1.67
C GLU A 108 -4.38 -7.46 -0.18
N PHE A 109 -4.17 -6.25 0.34
CA PHE A 109 -3.92 -6.01 1.75
C PHE A 109 -5.14 -6.38 2.60
N GLN A 110 -6.35 -5.98 2.18
CA GLN A 110 -7.58 -6.36 2.88
C GLN A 110 -7.80 -7.88 2.89
N GLN A 111 -7.56 -8.56 1.77
CA GLN A 111 -7.67 -10.03 1.72
C GLN A 111 -6.65 -10.71 2.66
N MET A 112 -5.41 -10.21 2.69
CA MET A 112 -4.38 -10.67 3.61
C MET A 112 -4.79 -10.46 5.07
N LYS A 113 -5.29 -9.27 5.41
CA LYS A 113 -5.76 -8.93 6.75
C LYS A 113 -6.90 -9.84 7.21
N ILE A 114 -7.91 -10.07 6.37
CA ILE A 114 -9.03 -10.97 6.67
C ILE A 114 -8.50 -12.39 6.95
N SER A 115 -7.62 -12.89 6.08
CA SER A 115 -7.01 -14.22 6.23
C SER A 115 -6.22 -14.32 7.54
N PHE A 116 -5.47 -13.28 7.90
CA PHE A 116 -4.70 -13.22 9.13
C PHE A 116 -5.60 -13.19 10.37
N ILE A 117 -6.67 -12.39 10.37
CA ILE A 117 -7.63 -12.35 11.48
C ILE A 117 -8.31 -13.71 11.65
N SER A 118 -8.64 -14.40 10.56
CA SER A 118 -9.21 -15.76 10.60
C SER A 118 -8.22 -16.79 11.16
N LEU A 119 -6.93 -16.64 10.89
CA LEU A 119 -5.91 -17.47 11.55
C LEU A 119 -5.92 -17.23 13.06
N LEU A 120 -5.89 -15.97 13.48
CA LEU A 120 -5.84 -15.62 14.90
C LEU A 120 -7.10 -16.02 15.69
N SER A 121 -8.27 -16.03 15.05
CA SER A 121 -9.49 -16.47 15.73
C SER A 121 -9.44 -17.96 16.06
N ARG A 122 -8.86 -18.79 15.17
CA ARG A 122 -8.73 -20.24 15.39
C ARG A 122 -7.84 -20.60 16.58
N ILE A 123 -6.94 -19.70 16.97
CA ILE A 123 -6.05 -19.89 18.12
C ILE A 123 -6.77 -19.61 19.44
N LYS A 124 -7.75 -18.70 19.44
CA LYS A 124 -8.48 -18.31 20.66
C LYS A 124 -9.52 -19.33 21.11
N ASP A 125 -9.87 -20.28 20.24
CA ASP A 125 -10.85 -21.34 20.51
C ASP A 125 -10.20 -22.63 21.06
N VAL A 126 -8.91 -22.59 21.41
CA VAL A 126 -8.13 -23.67 22.05
C VAL A 126 -7.66 -23.20 23.43
#